data_AF-A0A7S4R7U5-F1
#
_entry.id   AF-A0A7S4R7U5-F1
#
_cell.length_a   1.000
_cell.length_b   1.000
_cell.length_c   1.000
_cell.angle_alpha   90.00
_cell.angle_beta   90.00
_cell.angle_gamma   90.00
#
_symmetry.space_group_name_H-M   'P 1'
#
loop_
_entity.id
_entity.type
_entity.pdbx_description
1 polymer ?
#
loop_
_entity_poly.entity_id
_entity_poly.type
_entity_poly.pdbx_seq_one_letter_code
_entity_poly.pdbx_strand_id
1 'polypeptide(L)'
;TPSDWFQQKWVEWQKALQQWHAKHGEYKASVAKKEAAKAAKKAAAAAKEAAKKEAAAKESEEKKEGDAAPMDEDKEEKAEKKDEEKEEKKEEEEEEDKMEVEEEPPKVTLTAEEKKIVFFKSVTPDLTSYTLSTSLAEFTLPEKDDGFDEIKHDWSKSHSKAQEYLKTWVADKKLTTRVEDLTPSDWFQQKWVEWQKALQQWHAKHGEYKASVAKKEAAKAAKWVEWQKVLQQWHAKHGEYKATFAKKEAAKAAKKAVAAKEAAKKEAAGKEAEEKKEGDAAPMEQDKDEKEEKKDEEKEEKKEEEEEEETVDFENLDVFGVDDIMNIGASTPLFKDFQFEDWTMMSLRFELHLLAHAFRHDVEDPERTGIHLDHLAFYYNKYF
;
A
#
# COMPACT_ATOMS: atom_id res chain seq x y z
N THR A 1 -1.75 -2.78 -67.47
CA THR A 1 -1.09 -2.25 -66.25
C THR A 1 -2.14 -2.12 -65.15
N PRO A 2 -1.77 -2.19 -63.85
CA PRO A 2 -2.71 -1.88 -62.77
C PRO A 2 -3.20 -0.43 -62.90
N SER A 3 -4.45 -0.16 -62.54
CA SER A 3 -4.99 1.20 -62.59
C SER A 3 -4.25 2.12 -61.61
N ASP A 4 -4.15 3.41 -61.93
CA ASP A 4 -3.39 4.36 -61.11
C ASP A 4 -3.95 4.45 -59.68
N TRP A 5 -5.28 4.42 -59.55
CA TRP A 5 -6.00 4.31 -58.27
C TRP A 5 -5.61 3.06 -57.46
N PHE A 6 -5.45 1.89 -58.10
CA PHE A 6 -5.00 0.67 -57.42
C PHE A 6 -3.54 0.83 -56.94
N GLN A 7 -2.68 1.44 -57.75
CA GLN A 7 -1.28 1.68 -57.36
C GLN A 7 -1.19 2.65 -56.18
N GLN A 8 -1.97 3.73 -56.18
CA GLN A 8 -2.06 4.67 -55.05
C GLN A 8 -2.57 3.99 -53.78
N LYS A 9 -3.70 3.27 -53.84
CA LYS A 9 -4.26 2.55 -52.67
C LYS A 9 -3.36 1.41 -52.16
N TRP A 10 -2.61 0.75 -53.04
CA TRP A 10 -1.62 -0.24 -52.64
C TRP A 10 -0.46 0.39 -51.85
N VAL A 11 0.03 1.56 -52.27
CA VAL A 11 1.08 2.31 -51.55
C VAL A 11 0.58 2.84 -50.21
N GLU A 12 -0.67 3.29 -50.11
CA GLU A 12 -1.30 3.67 -48.84
C GLU A 12 -1.40 2.47 -47.89
N TRP A 13 -1.91 1.32 -48.37
CA TRP A 13 -2.00 0.09 -47.58
C TRP A 13 -0.61 -0.40 -47.11
N GLN A 14 0.42 -0.33 -47.95
CA GLN A 14 1.78 -0.66 -47.55
C GLN A 14 2.33 0.27 -46.45
N LYS A 15 2.00 1.57 -46.48
CA LYS A 15 2.36 2.52 -45.40
C LYS A 15 1.62 2.22 -44.11
N ALA A 16 0.30 1.97 -44.18
CA ALA A 16 -0.50 1.60 -43.02
C ALA A 16 0.01 0.31 -42.36
N LEU A 17 0.33 -0.71 -43.17
CA LEU A 17 0.91 -1.97 -42.68
C LEU A 17 2.29 -1.78 -42.03
N GLN A 18 3.15 -0.90 -42.57
CA GLN A 18 4.42 -0.55 -41.93
C GLN A 18 4.22 0.19 -40.59
N GLN A 19 3.28 1.14 -40.52
CA GLN A 19 2.95 1.84 -39.28
C GLN A 19 2.35 0.91 -38.22
N TRP A 20 1.49 -0.04 -38.63
CA TRP A 20 0.96 -1.08 -37.75
C TRP A 20 2.08 -1.98 -37.22
N HIS A 21 3.00 -2.44 -38.07
CA HIS A 21 4.16 -3.23 -37.64
C HIS A 21 5.08 -2.45 -36.67
N ALA A 22 5.24 -1.14 -36.87
CA ALA A 22 6.00 -0.28 -35.95
C ALA A 22 5.30 -0.18 -34.58
N LYS A 23 4.04 0.29 -34.54
CA LYS A 23 3.25 0.42 -33.30
C LYS A 23 3.13 -0.92 -32.54
N HIS A 24 2.95 -2.03 -33.24
CA HIS A 24 2.88 -3.38 -32.65
C HIS A 24 4.25 -3.86 -32.14
N GLY A 25 5.34 -3.45 -32.78
CA GLY A 25 6.71 -3.66 -32.29
C GLY A 25 6.99 -2.88 -31.00
N GLU A 26 6.61 -1.60 -30.96
CA GLU A 26 6.70 -0.74 -29.78
C GLU A 26 5.85 -1.27 -28.61
N TYR A 27 4.61 -1.69 -28.90
CA TYR A 27 3.74 -2.35 -27.92
C TYR A 27 4.41 -3.59 -27.32
N LYS A 28 4.95 -4.50 -28.16
CA LYS A 28 5.67 -5.69 -27.70
C LYS A 28 6.92 -5.35 -26.89
N ALA A 29 7.67 -4.32 -27.29
CA ALA A 29 8.81 -3.83 -26.52
C ALA A 29 8.38 -3.23 -25.15
N SER A 30 7.21 -2.59 -25.08
CA SER A 30 6.63 -2.08 -23.82
C SER A 30 6.21 -3.21 -22.88
N VAL A 31 5.60 -4.28 -23.41
CA VAL A 31 5.24 -5.48 -22.65
C VAL A 31 6.49 -6.18 -22.14
N ALA A 32 7.48 -6.42 -23.02
CA ALA A 32 8.76 -7.00 -22.62
C ALA A 32 9.49 -6.16 -21.54
N LYS A 33 9.45 -4.82 -21.62
CA LYS A 33 9.94 -3.93 -20.54
C LYS A 33 9.18 -4.12 -19.23
N LYS A 34 7.84 -4.20 -19.26
CA LYS A 34 7.00 -4.43 -18.07
C LYS A 34 7.28 -5.78 -17.42
N GLU A 35 7.44 -6.83 -18.22
CA GLU A 35 7.79 -8.17 -17.74
C GLU A 35 9.22 -8.24 -17.18
N ALA A 36 10.20 -7.65 -17.87
CA ALA A 36 11.57 -7.54 -17.38
C ALA A 36 11.66 -6.75 -16.06
N ALA A 37 10.90 -5.65 -15.92
CA ALA A 37 10.82 -4.89 -14.68
C ALA A 37 10.17 -5.69 -13.53
N LYS A 38 9.13 -6.49 -13.83
CA LYS A 38 8.49 -7.40 -12.87
C LYS A 38 9.43 -8.53 -12.44
N ALA A 39 10.19 -9.10 -13.37
CA ALA A 39 11.23 -10.09 -13.10
C ALA A 39 12.37 -9.51 -12.25
N ALA A 40 12.86 -8.30 -12.58
CA ALA A 40 13.89 -7.60 -11.82
C ALA A 40 13.44 -7.28 -10.39
N LYS A 41 12.20 -6.79 -10.19
CA LYS A 41 11.63 -6.59 -8.85
C LYS A 41 11.54 -7.90 -8.06
N LYS A 42 11.13 -9.01 -8.69
CA LYS A 42 11.08 -10.34 -8.04
C LYS A 42 12.48 -10.85 -7.67
N ALA A 43 13.47 -10.68 -8.55
CA ALA A 43 14.86 -11.06 -8.29
C ALA A 43 15.48 -10.22 -7.16
N ALA A 44 15.24 -8.91 -7.13
CA ALA A 44 15.71 -8.03 -6.07
C ALA A 44 15.07 -8.34 -4.70
N ALA A 45 13.79 -8.74 -4.68
CA ALA A 45 13.12 -9.22 -3.47
C ALA A 45 13.75 -10.54 -2.96
N ALA A 46 13.94 -11.52 -3.85
CA ALA A 46 14.57 -12.80 -3.50
C ALA A 46 16.03 -12.62 -3.03
N ALA A 47 16.80 -11.70 -3.63
CA ALA A 47 18.15 -11.39 -3.21
C ALA A 47 18.19 -10.74 -1.80
N LYS A 48 17.24 -9.86 -1.48
CA LYS A 48 17.09 -9.30 -0.13
C LYS A 48 16.69 -10.36 0.91
N GLU A 49 15.82 -11.30 0.55
CA GLU A 49 15.44 -12.40 1.42
C GLU A 49 16.61 -13.36 1.68
N ALA A 50 17.37 -13.71 0.63
CA ALA A 50 18.57 -14.53 0.73
C ALA A 50 19.64 -13.86 1.60
N ALA A 51 19.93 -12.58 1.38
CA ALA A 51 20.89 -11.83 2.21
C ALA A 51 20.46 -11.75 3.68
N LYS A 52 19.16 -11.59 3.97
CA LYS A 52 18.65 -11.62 5.35
C LYS A 52 18.80 -13.00 6.00
N LYS A 53 18.61 -14.08 5.23
CA LYS A 53 18.83 -15.46 5.70
C LYS A 53 20.31 -15.78 5.93
N GLU A 54 21.20 -15.29 5.06
CA GLU A 54 22.66 -15.49 5.21
C GLU A 54 23.23 -14.69 6.39
N ALA A 55 22.73 -13.48 6.65
CA ALA A 55 23.07 -12.71 7.84
C ALA A 55 22.65 -13.43 9.13
N ALA A 56 21.39 -13.90 9.19
CA ALA A 56 20.88 -14.65 10.34
C ALA A 56 21.59 -16.01 10.53
N ALA A 57 22.06 -16.65 9.45
CA ALA A 57 22.89 -17.86 9.54
C ALA A 57 24.23 -17.56 10.22
N LYS A 58 24.94 -16.51 9.81
CA LYS A 58 26.24 -16.12 10.38
C LYS A 58 26.14 -15.71 11.85
N GLU A 59 25.08 -14.99 12.24
CA GLU A 59 24.76 -14.67 13.64
C GLU A 59 24.46 -15.93 14.50
N SER A 60 24.09 -17.06 13.87
CA SER A 60 23.92 -18.36 14.54
C SER A 60 25.17 -19.25 14.54
N GLU A 61 26.09 -19.02 13.59
CA GLU A 61 27.33 -19.78 13.41
C GLU A 61 28.44 -19.27 14.35
N GLU A 62 28.49 -17.96 14.60
CA GLU A 62 29.31 -17.32 15.65
C GLU A 62 28.92 -17.73 17.09
N LYS A 63 27.85 -18.53 17.23
CA LYS A 63 27.44 -19.19 18.49
C LYS A 63 27.59 -20.72 18.47
N LYS A 64 28.28 -21.30 17.48
CA LYS A 64 28.40 -22.78 17.32
C LYS A 64 29.78 -23.35 16.97
N GLU A 65 30.84 -22.56 16.92
CA GLU A 65 32.19 -23.06 17.24
C GLU A 65 32.53 -22.67 18.69
N GLY A 66 32.04 -23.47 19.64
CA GLY A 66 32.08 -23.16 21.07
C GLY A 66 31.61 -24.33 21.94
N ASP A 67 32.53 -25.28 22.13
CA ASP A 67 32.46 -26.45 23.02
C ASP A 67 31.56 -27.65 22.65
N ALA A 68 32.08 -28.84 22.94
CA ALA A 68 31.39 -30.12 22.91
C ALA A 68 31.99 -31.01 24.02
N ALA A 69 31.22 -31.23 25.09
CA ALA A 69 31.66 -31.91 26.32
C ALA A 69 32.04 -33.40 26.13
N PRO A 70 32.74 -34.01 27.11
CA PRO A 70 31.99 -34.72 28.16
C PRO A 70 32.59 -34.69 29.60
N MET A 71 31.74 -34.32 30.58
CA MET A 71 31.30 -35.15 31.72
C MET A 71 32.31 -36.14 32.39
N ASP A 72 32.73 -35.93 33.65
CA ASP A 72 32.06 -36.46 34.89
C ASP A 72 32.80 -36.10 36.24
N GLU A 73 32.14 -36.36 37.38
CA GLU A 73 32.54 -36.45 38.82
C GLU A 73 33.71 -35.60 39.47
N ASP A 74 33.29 -34.62 40.29
CA ASP A 74 33.69 -34.22 41.68
C ASP A 74 35.15 -34.04 42.22
N LYS A 75 35.29 -32.98 43.06
CA LYS A 75 36.14 -32.81 44.29
C LYS A 75 37.37 -31.86 44.32
N GLU A 76 37.32 -30.90 45.26
CA GLU A 76 38.40 -30.07 45.91
C GLU A 76 39.47 -29.37 45.02
N GLU A 77 39.39 -28.06 44.74
CA GLU A 77 39.53 -26.85 45.59
C GLU A 77 40.98 -26.36 45.83
N LYS A 78 41.37 -25.23 45.19
CA LYS A 78 42.18 -24.15 45.82
C LYS A 78 42.16 -22.81 45.04
N ALA A 79 41.60 -21.76 45.66
CA ALA A 79 41.71 -20.32 45.35
C ALA A 79 41.27 -19.80 43.95
N GLU A 80 40.60 -18.64 43.77
CA GLU A 80 39.85 -17.67 44.59
C GLU A 80 38.83 -17.02 43.60
N LYS A 81 37.49 -16.97 43.77
CA LYS A 81 36.61 -16.30 44.78
C LYS A 81 36.71 -14.77 44.78
N LYS A 82 35.66 -13.95 45.01
CA LYS A 82 34.16 -14.04 45.06
C LYS A 82 33.62 -12.57 44.97
N ASP A 83 32.35 -12.18 44.73
CA ASP A 83 31.05 -12.80 44.39
C ASP A 83 30.02 -11.72 43.95
N GLU A 84 28.77 -12.08 43.62
CA GLU A 84 27.56 -11.82 44.46
C GLU A 84 26.22 -12.04 43.71
N GLU A 85 25.57 -13.20 43.95
CA GLU A 85 24.10 -13.25 44.16
C GLU A 85 23.69 -14.56 44.88
N LYS A 86 22.86 -14.42 45.93
CA LYS A 86 21.68 -15.26 46.29
C LYS A 86 21.63 -15.93 47.68
N GLU A 87 20.64 -15.46 48.44
CA GLU A 87 19.82 -16.11 49.50
C GLU A 87 20.36 -16.50 50.92
N GLU A 88 19.40 -16.41 51.84
CA GLU A 88 19.29 -16.82 53.25
C GLU A 88 20.04 -18.14 53.63
N LYS A 89 20.47 -18.44 54.88
CA LYS A 89 19.70 -18.35 56.15
C LYS A 89 20.47 -18.93 57.37
N LYS A 90 20.58 -18.19 58.49
CA LYS A 90 20.97 -18.63 59.88
C LYS A 90 22.32 -19.39 60.02
N GLU A 91 22.92 -19.55 61.21
CA GLU A 91 22.45 -19.33 62.60
C GLU A 91 23.54 -18.67 63.49
N GLU A 92 23.24 -18.47 64.78
CA GLU A 92 24.15 -17.99 65.86
C GLU A 92 25.44 -18.88 66.04
N GLU A 93 26.50 -18.55 66.80
CA GLU A 93 26.63 -17.85 68.11
C GLU A 93 28.12 -17.52 68.45
N GLU A 94 28.39 -16.44 69.23
CA GLU A 94 29.55 -16.13 70.12
C GLU A 94 31.05 -16.28 69.66
N GLU A 95 32.08 -15.66 70.27
CA GLU A 95 32.24 -14.82 71.49
C GLU A 95 33.40 -13.77 71.35
N GLU A 96 33.54 -12.87 72.34
CA GLU A 96 34.65 -11.96 72.78
C GLU A 96 35.96 -11.73 71.96
N ASP A 97 36.72 -10.62 72.10
CA ASP A 97 36.54 -9.23 72.60
C ASP A 97 37.81 -8.41 72.22
N LYS A 98 37.72 -7.07 72.31
CA LYS A 98 38.70 -6.15 72.94
C LYS A 98 39.25 -4.98 72.11
N MET A 99 38.61 -3.81 72.30
CA MET A 99 39.19 -2.47 72.60
C MET A 99 40.45 -1.99 71.84
N GLU A 100 40.60 -0.73 71.42
CA GLU A 100 39.84 0.52 71.65
C GLU A 100 40.45 1.64 70.77
N VAL A 101 39.67 2.67 70.40
CA VAL A 101 40.05 4.10 70.16
C VAL A 101 38.86 4.86 69.55
N GLU A 102 38.66 6.12 69.97
CA GLU A 102 37.61 7.03 69.48
C GLU A 102 38.01 7.75 68.17
N GLU A 103 37.06 7.99 67.25
CA GLU A 103 36.79 9.33 66.68
C GLU A 103 35.42 9.39 65.94
N GLU A 104 34.98 10.59 65.56
CA GLU A 104 33.57 10.98 65.31
C GLU A 104 32.81 10.21 64.18
N PRO A 105 31.46 10.05 64.28
CA PRO A 105 30.67 9.34 63.28
C PRO A 105 30.58 10.07 61.92
N PRO A 106 30.59 9.33 60.79
CA PRO A 106 30.70 9.90 59.44
C PRO A 106 29.48 10.73 59.03
N LYS A 107 29.75 11.99 58.65
CA LYS A 107 28.73 13.00 58.33
C LYS A 107 28.19 12.81 56.91
N VAL A 108 27.06 12.11 56.77
CA VAL A 108 26.41 11.82 55.47
C VAL A 108 26.11 13.11 54.70
N THR A 109 26.84 13.34 53.59
CA THR A 109 26.63 14.50 52.71
C THR A 109 25.83 14.11 51.46
N LEU A 110 24.54 14.42 51.46
CA LEU A 110 23.67 14.31 50.27
C LEU A 110 24.33 14.94 49.03
N THR A 111 24.23 14.28 47.88
CA THR A 111 24.75 14.75 46.59
C THR A 111 24.04 16.02 46.11
N ALA A 112 24.58 16.65 45.06
CA ALA A 112 23.98 17.84 44.45
C ALA A 112 22.65 17.56 43.71
N GLU A 113 22.28 16.29 43.53
CA GLU A 113 21.02 15.88 42.90
C GLU A 113 19.97 15.51 43.94
N GLU A 114 20.34 14.72 44.97
CA GLU A 114 19.46 14.43 46.11
C GLU A 114 19.02 15.72 46.84
N LYS A 115 19.90 16.73 46.94
CA LYS A 115 19.56 18.06 47.49
C LYS A 115 18.49 18.83 46.70
N LYS A 116 18.08 18.36 45.52
CA LYS A 116 16.94 18.91 44.75
C LYS A 116 15.65 18.11 44.97
N ILE A 117 15.73 16.93 45.58
CA ILE A 117 14.59 16.06 45.88
C ILE A 117 13.96 16.52 47.19
N VAL A 118 13.01 17.46 47.09
CA VAL A 118 12.28 18.01 48.26
C VAL A 118 11.34 16.97 48.88
N PHE A 119 10.82 16.04 48.08
CA PHE A 119 9.88 15.00 48.50
C PHE A 119 10.44 13.62 48.14
N PHE A 120 10.43 12.70 49.11
CA PHE A 120 10.78 11.30 48.86
C PHE A 120 9.82 10.68 47.83
N LYS A 121 10.37 9.87 46.91
CA LYS A 121 9.59 9.10 45.94
C LYS A 121 9.47 7.66 46.43
N SER A 122 8.33 7.30 46.99
CA SER A 122 8.02 5.90 47.31
C SER A 122 7.90 5.06 46.04
N VAL A 123 8.24 3.78 46.14
CA VAL A 123 7.98 2.78 45.07
C VAL A 123 6.49 2.38 45.08
N THR A 124 5.87 2.37 46.27
CA THR A 124 4.46 2.10 46.50
C THR A 124 3.69 3.41 46.70
N PRO A 125 2.72 3.76 45.83
CA PRO A 125 1.85 4.92 46.05
C PRO A 125 0.93 4.74 47.26
N ASP A 126 0.72 5.80 48.03
CA ASP A 126 -0.13 5.79 49.24
C ASP A 126 -1.63 5.72 48.93
N LEU A 127 -2.03 6.15 47.73
CA LEU A 127 -3.40 6.10 47.20
C LEU A 127 -3.44 5.32 45.88
N THR A 128 -4.55 4.63 45.63
CA THR A 128 -4.81 4.04 44.31
C THR A 128 -5.00 5.14 43.28
N SER A 129 -4.67 4.88 42.00
CA SER A 129 -4.84 5.86 40.91
C SER A 129 -6.29 6.37 40.80
N TYR A 130 -7.28 5.51 41.06
CA TYR A 130 -8.69 5.87 41.12
C TYR A 130 -8.94 6.89 42.24
N THR A 131 -8.61 6.53 43.49
CA THR A 131 -8.79 7.41 44.66
C THR A 131 -8.07 8.74 44.51
N LEU A 132 -6.86 8.73 43.98
CA LEU A 132 -6.07 9.94 43.70
C LEU A 132 -6.73 10.81 42.62
N SER A 133 -7.30 10.23 41.56
CA SER A 133 -7.95 10.98 40.48
C SER A 133 -9.25 11.67 40.90
N THR A 134 -10.04 11.05 41.79
CA THR A 134 -11.35 11.57 42.22
C THR A 134 -11.20 12.63 43.32
N SER A 135 -10.34 12.39 44.31
CA SER A 135 -10.09 13.34 45.42
C SER A 135 -9.16 14.50 45.07
N LEU A 136 -8.54 14.51 43.88
CA LEU A 136 -7.51 15.50 43.50
C LEU A 136 -7.95 16.97 43.61
N ALA A 137 -9.26 17.24 43.44
CA ALA A 137 -9.83 18.58 43.55
C ALA A 137 -10.13 19.01 45.00
N GLU A 138 -10.13 18.06 45.94
CA GLU A 138 -10.39 18.27 47.37
C GLU A 138 -9.10 18.56 48.16
N PHE A 139 -7.93 18.46 47.52
CA PHE A 139 -6.62 18.63 48.15
C PHE A 139 -6.34 20.09 48.51
N THR A 140 -6.51 20.44 49.78
CA THR A 140 -6.16 21.74 50.38
C THR A 140 -4.90 21.66 51.24
N LEU A 141 -4.45 22.81 51.74
CA LEU A 141 -3.52 22.87 52.87
C LEU A 141 -4.31 23.25 54.13
N PRO A 142 -3.86 22.84 55.33
CA PRO A 142 -4.42 23.31 56.58
C PRO A 142 -4.48 24.84 56.66
N GLU A 143 -5.66 25.36 57.01
CA GLU A 143 -5.89 26.77 57.33
C GLU A 143 -6.07 26.94 58.84
N LYS A 144 -6.06 28.18 59.33
CA LYS A 144 -6.16 28.44 60.78
C LYS A 144 -7.53 28.11 61.36
N ASP A 145 -8.56 28.13 60.52
CA ASP A 145 -9.94 27.88 60.92
C ASP A 145 -10.25 26.37 61.03
N ASP A 146 -9.34 25.49 60.59
CA ASP A 146 -9.40 24.03 60.86
C ASP A 146 -9.10 23.66 62.33
N GLY A 147 -8.63 24.63 63.14
CA GLY A 147 -8.44 24.46 64.59
C GLY A 147 -7.07 23.94 65.03
N PHE A 148 -6.03 24.02 64.20
CA PHE A 148 -4.66 23.66 64.56
C PHE A 148 -3.97 24.74 65.43
N ASP A 149 -3.33 24.33 66.54
CA ASP A 149 -2.57 25.24 67.42
C ASP A 149 -1.41 25.96 66.71
N GLU A 150 -0.70 25.25 65.82
CA GLU A 150 0.40 25.82 65.02
C GLU A 150 0.55 25.09 63.69
N ILE A 151 0.74 25.84 62.60
CA ILE A 151 0.97 25.30 61.25
C ILE A 151 2.38 25.70 60.80
N LYS A 152 3.29 24.73 60.73
CA LYS A 152 4.65 24.88 60.18
C LYS A 152 4.74 24.34 58.75
N HIS A 153 5.60 24.93 57.93
CA HIS A 153 5.82 24.58 56.52
C HIS A 153 7.31 24.30 56.26
N ASP A 154 7.87 23.24 56.84
CA ASP A 154 9.33 23.06 56.90
C ASP A 154 10.01 22.96 55.52
N TRP A 155 9.29 22.51 54.49
CA TRP A 155 9.78 22.45 53.10
C TRP A 155 9.55 23.73 52.28
N SER A 156 8.84 24.75 52.79
CA SER A 156 8.56 25.97 52.02
C SER A 156 8.56 27.25 52.86
N LYS A 157 9.20 28.31 52.35
CA LYS A 157 9.46 29.54 53.12
C LYS A 157 8.22 30.40 53.43
N SER A 158 7.04 30.05 52.92
CA SER A 158 5.77 30.72 53.23
C SER A 158 4.57 29.85 52.83
N HIS A 159 3.45 30.02 53.53
CA HIS A 159 2.20 29.32 53.23
C HIS A 159 1.72 29.54 51.78
N SER A 160 1.86 30.75 51.21
CA SER A 160 1.49 30.96 49.80
C SER A 160 2.35 30.12 48.84
N LYS A 161 3.62 29.86 49.16
CA LYS A 161 4.48 29.03 48.31
C LYS A 161 4.19 27.54 48.43
N ALA A 162 3.76 27.06 49.60
CA ALA A 162 3.14 25.74 49.71
C ALA A 162 1.87 25.66 48.85
N GLN A 163 1.01 26.69 48.89
CA GLN A 163 -0.26 26.71 48.17
C GLN A 163 -0.07 26.84 46.64
N GLU A 164 0.92 27.63 46.19
CA GLU A 164 1.38 27.71 44.80
C GLU A 164 1.89 26.34 44.33
N TYR A 165 2.77 25.69 45.09
CA TYR A 165 3.29 24.36 44.77
C TYR A 165 2.18 23.31 44.69
N LEU A 166 1.24 23.29 45.64
CA LEU A 166 0.11 22.35 45.63
C LEU A 166 -0.78 22.57 44.40
N LYS A 167 -1.07 23.83 44.04
CA LYS A 167 -1.84 24.16 42.83
C LYS A 167 -1.13 23.69 41.55
N THR A 168 0.18 23.91 41.42
CA THR A 168 0.95 23.38 40.28
C THR A 168 0.96 21.85 40.27
N TRP A 169 1.17 21.20 41.42
CA TRP A 169 1.15 19.74 41.53
C TRP A 169 -0.22 19.15 41.18
N VAL A 170 -1.32 19.76 41.64
CA VAL A 170 -2.69 19.36 41.28
C VAL A 170 -2.92 19.53 39.78
N ALA A 171 -2.47 20.63 39.15
CA ALA A 171 -2.58 20.82 37.70
C ALA A 171 -1.77 19.78 36.90
N ASP A 172 -0.50 19.54 37.26
CA ASP A 172 0.34 18.51 36.64
C ASP A 172 -0.28 17.11 36.81
N LYS A 173 -0.89 16.84 37.97
CA LYS A 173 -1.63 15.60 38.24
C LYS A 173 -2.95 15.54 37.48
N LYS A 174 -3.70 16.62 37.29
CA LYS A 174 -4.86 16.62 36.38
C LYS A 174 -4.45 16.23 34.97
N LEU A 175 -3.36 16.79 34.44
CA LEU A 175 -2.89 16.50 33.09
C LEU A 175 -2.34 15.08 32.92
N THR A 176 -1.78 14.47 33.98
CA THR A 176 -1.18 13.12 33.93
C THR A 176 -2.06 12.00 34.48
N THR A 177 -3.15 12.30 35.18
CA THR A 177 -4.12 11.30 35.70
C THR A 177 -5.30 11.08 34.76
N ARG A 178 -5.73 9.81 34.72
CA ARG A 178 -6.86 9.32 33.95
C ARG A 178 -8.18 9.77 34.59
N VAL A 179 -9.16 10.13 33.78
CA VAL A 179 -10.57 10.32 34.20
C VAL A 179 -11.26 8.98 34.00
N GLU A 180 -11.57 8.29 35.10
CA GLU A 180 -12.08 6.92 35.07
C GLU A 180 -13.55 6.88 34.60
N ASP A 181 -14.36 7.84 35.04
CA ASP A 181 -15.82 7.83 34.88
C ASP A 181 -16.34 8.41 33.55
N LEU A 182 -15.47 9.00 32.72
CA LEU A 182 -15.80 9.68 31.46
C LEU A 182 -16.57 8.77 30.47
N THR A 183 -17.82 9.07 30.11
CA THR A 183 -18.58 8.29 29.11
C THR A 183 -18.84 9.08 27.82
N PRO A 184 -18.82 8.45 26.64
CA PRO A 184 -19.03 9.13 25.36
C PRO A 184 -20.40 9.82 25.25
N SER A 185 -20.40 11.14 25.09
CA SER A 185 -21.63 11.93 25.06
C SER A 185 -22.48 11.72 23.80
N ASP A 186 -23.73 12.21 23.85
CA ASP A 186 -24.62 12.30 22.69
C ASP A 186 -23.98 13.06 21.51
N TRP A 187 -23.11 14.06 21.79
CA TRP A 187 -22.39 14.79 20.74
C TRP A 187 -21.42 13.88 19.99
N PHE A 188 -20.64 13.08 20.72
CA PHE A 188 -19.76 12.09 20.12
C PHE A 188 -20.56 11.06 19.32
N GLN A 189 -21.63 10.51 19.90
CA GLN A 189 -22.45 9.48 19.25
C GLN A 189 -23.08 9.99 17.95
N GLN A 190 -23.55 11.24 17.91
CA GLN A 190 -24.04 11.89 16.70
C GLN A 190 -22.95 12.01 15.63
N LYS A 191 -21.75 12.49 16.00
CA LYS A 191 -20.62 12.66 15.07
C LYS A 191 -20.07 11.33 14.56
N TRP A 192 -20.05 10.30 15.40
CA TRP A 192 -19.69 8.94 15.00
C TRP A 192 -20.69 8.34 14.00
N VAL A 193 -21.99 8.55 14.21
CA VAL A 193 -23.04 8.08 13.27
C VAL A 193 -23.04 8.89 11.96
N GLU A 194 -22.70 10.18 11.98
CA GLU A 194 -22.44 10.96 10.75
C GLU A 194 -21.25 10.39 9.97
N TRP A 195 -20.13 10.13 10.67
CA TRP A 195 -18.92 9.55 10.09
C TRP A 195 -19.16 8.18 9.46
N GLN A 196 -19.80 7.26 10.18
CA GLN A 196 -20.11 5.92 9.66
C GLN A 196 -20.95 5.97 8.38
N LYS A 197 -21.88 6.92 8.25
CA LYS A 197 -22.66 7.14 7.03
C LYS A 197 -21.80 7.65 5.88
N ALA A 198 -20.90 8.60 6.13
CA ALA A 198 -19.97 9.11 5.11
C ALA A 198 -19.04 7.99 4.62
N LEU A 199 -18.42 7.24 5.53
CA LEU A 199 -17.54 6.11 5.20
C LEU A 199 -18.25 5.02 4.38
N GLN A 200 -19.51 4.69 4.72
CA GLN A 200 -20.34 3.77 3.93
C GLN A 200 -20.62 4.30 2.51
N GLN A 201 -20.92 5.61 2.36
CA GLN A 201 -21.15 6.23 1.05
C GLN A 201 -19.87 6.23 0.20
N TRP A 202 -18.71 6.51 0.80
CA TRP A 202 -17.43 6.50 0.10
C TRP A 202 -17.02 5.08 -0.34
N HIS A 203 -17.18 4.07 0.52
CA HIS A 203 -17.00 2.67 0.14
C HIS A 203 -17.95 2.23 -0.99
N ALA A 204 -19.21 2.66 -0.96
CA ALA A 204 -20.16 2.38 -2.05
C ALA A 204 -19.68 3.00 -3.37
N LYS A 205 -19.28 4.28 -3.37
CA LYS A 205 -18.73 4.97 -4.55
C LYS A 205 -17.43 4.34 -5.06
N HIS A 206 -16.58 3.84 -4.17
CA HIS A 206 -15.37 3.11 -4.53
C HIS A 206 -15.68 1.78 -5.24
N GLY A 207 -16.69 1.06 -4.74
CA GLY A 207 -17.21 -0.16 -5.36
C GLY A 207 -17.85 0.09 -6.72
N GLU A 208 -18.69 1.13 -6.84
CA GLU A 208 -19.28 1.58 -8.11
C GLU A 208 -18.20 1.93 -9.15
N TYR A 209 -17.20 2.71 -8.74
CA TYR A 209 -16.08 3.08 -9.62
C TYR A 209 -15.33 1.83 -10.11
N LYS A 210 -14.88 0.95 -9.20
CA LYS A 210 -14.17 -0.29 -9.54
C LYS A 210 -15.00 -1.22 -10.42
N ALA A 211 -16.31 -1.30 -10.20
CA ALA A 211 -17.22 -2.05 -11.07
C ALA A 211 -17.36 -1.43 -12.47
N SER A 212 -17.37 -0.10 -12.57
CA SER A 212 -17.42 0.60 -13.87
C SER A 212 -16.13 0.42 -14.68
N VAL A 213 -14.96 0.49 -14.02
CA VAL A 213 -13.65 0.21 -14.62
C VAL A 213 -13.58 -1.25 -15.09
N ALA A 214 -13.92 -2.21 -14.23
CA ALA A 214 -13.93 -3.63 -14.59
C ALA A 214 -14.88 -3.93 -15.77
N LYS A 215 -16.01 -3.23 -15.86
CA LYS A 215 -16.94 -3.32 -17.01
C LYS A 215 -16.34 -2.73 -18.30
N LYS A 216 -15.66 -1.58 -18.21
CA LYS A 216 -14.92 -0.97 -19.34
C LYS A 216 -13.80 -1.89 -19.82
N GLU A 217 -13.00 -2.44 -18.92
CA GLU A 217 -11.92 -3.39 -19.24
C GLU A 217 -12.45 -4.68 -19.85
N ALA A 218 -13.52 -5.27 -19.29
CA ALA A 218 -14.16 -6.45 -19.86
C ALA A 218 -14.73 -6.19 -21.26
N ALA A 219 -15.30 -5.00 -21.51
CA ALA A 219 -15.78 -4.61 -22.84
C ALA A 219 -14.63 -4.42 -23.83
N LYS A 220 -13.51 -3.77 -23.44
CA LYS A 220 -12.30 -3.63 -24.25
C LYS A 220 -11.67 -5.00 -24.57
N ALA A 221 -11.62 -5.91 -23.58
CA ALA A 221 -11.15 -7.28 -23.77
C ALA A 221 -12.07 -8.11 -24.69
N ALA A 222 -13.40 -7.96 -24.57
CA ALA A 222 -14.36 -8.64 -25.44
C ALA A 222 -14.26 -8.15 -26.90
N LYS A 223 -14.15 -6.83 -27.13
CA LYS A 223 -13.85 -6.25 -28.46
C LYS A 223 -12.56 -6.86 -29.04
N TRP A 224 -11.48 -6.90 -28.26
CA TRP A 224 -10.20 -7.46 -28.69
C TRP A 224 -10.27 -8.95 -29.06
N VAL A 225 -11.01 -9.76 -28.30
CA VAL A 225 -11.23 -11.17 -28.62
C VAL A 225 -12.04 -11.33 -29.92
N GLU A 226 -13.05 -10.50 -30.17
CA GLU A 226 -13.81 -10.54 -31.42
C GLU A 226 -12.95 -10.12 -32.62
N TRP A 227 -12.19 -9.03 -32.48
CA TRP A 227 -11.22 -8.58 -33.49
C TRP A 227 -10.19 -9.68 -33.82
N GLN A 228 -9.70 -10.43 -32.82
CA GLN A 228 -8.81 -11.56 -33.08
C GLN A 228 -9.50 -12.70 -33.86
N LYS A 229 -10.80 -12.95 -33.69
CA LYS A 229 -11.54 -13.90 -34.54
C LYS A 229 -11.68 -13.39 -35.97
N VAL A 230 -12.03 -12.11 -36.15
CA VAL A 230 -12.14 -11.46 -37.47
C VAL A 230 -10.79 -11.56 -38.21
N LEU A 231 -9.69 -11.24 -37.54
CA LEU A 231 -8.33 -11.36 -38.10
C LEU A 231 -7.97 -12.81 -38.46
N GLN A 232 -8.34 -13.80 -37.62
CA GLN A 232 -8.14 -15.22 -37.96
C GLN A 232 -8.97 -15.67 -39.16
N GLN A 233 -10.23 -15.25 -39.25
CA GLN A 233 -11.10 -15.53 -40.41
C GLN A 233 -10.56 -14.86 -41.68
N TRP A 234 -10.06 -13.63 -41.59
CA TRP A 234 -9.40 -12.93 -42.69
C TRP A 234 -8.15 -13.68 -43.16
N HIS A 235 -7.28 -14.10 -42.24
CA HIS A 235 -6.11 -14.92 -42.57
C HIS A 235 -6.49 -16.25 -43.24
N ALA A 236 -7.56 -16.91 -42.79
CA ALA A 236 -8.08 -18.14 -43.40
C ALA A 236 -8.60 -17.90 -44.82
N LYS A 237 -9.56 -16.96 -45.01
CA LYS A 237 -10.09 -16.54 -46.32
C LYS A 237 -8.97 -16.18 -47.30
N HIS A 238 -8.00 -15.38 -46.86
CA HIS A 238 -6.88 -14.92 -47.67
C HIS A 238 -5.88 -16.07 -48.00
N GLY A 239 -5.74 -17.05 -47.11
CA GLY A 239 -5.02 -18.30 -47.37
C GLY A 239 -5.70 -19.14 -48.45
N GLU A 240 -7.01 -19.33 -48.36
CA GLU A 240 -7.81 -20.04 -49.36
C GLU A 240 -7.82 -19.33 -50.72
N TYR A 241 -7.94 -18.00 -50.74
CA TYR A 241 -7.80 -17.18 -51.94
C TYR A 241 -6.44 -17.40 -52.61
N LYS A 242 -5.34 -17.32 -51.85
CA LYS A 242 -3.98 -17.60 -52.36
C LYS A 242 -3.83 -19.03 -52.86
N ALA A 243 -4.39 -20.02 -52.16
CA ALA A 243 -4.34 -21.42 -52.56
C ALA A 243 -5.16 -21.70 -53.84
N THR A 244 -6.33 -21.07 -54.00
CA THR A 244 -7.15 -21.21 -55.22
C THR A 244 -6.55 -20.43 -56.39
N PHE A 245 -5.95 -19.27 -56.17
CA PHE A 245 -5.19 -18.54 -57.19
C PHE A 245 -3.98 -19.35 -57.67
N ALA A 246 -3.18 -19.90 -56.74
CA ALA A 246 -2.05 -20.77 -57.07
C ALA A 246 -2.50 -22.03 -57.83
N LYS A 247 -3.63 -22.65 -57.46
CA LYS A 247 -4.24 -23.76 -58.22
C LYS A 247 -4.69 -23.35 -59.62
N LYS A 248 -5.27 -22.15 -59.81
CA LYS A 248 -5.65 -21.61 -61.12
C LYS A 248 -4.44 -21.38 -62.02
N GLU A 249 -3.38 -20.73 -61.53
CA GLU A 249 -2.15 -20.54 -62.30
C GLU A 249 -1.41 -21.87 -62.56
N ALA A 250 -1.34 -22.79 -61.60
CA ALA A 250 -0.77 -24.12 -61.82
C ALA A 250 -1.56 -24.93 -62.89
N ALA A 251 -2.89 -24.87 -62.88
CA ALA A 251 -3.72 -25.53 -63.88
C ALA A 251 -3.57 -24.88 -65.27
N LYS A 252 -3.41 -23.55 -65.34
CA LYS A 252 -3.13 -22.80 -66.56
C LYS A 252 -1.74 -23.11 -67.12
N ALA A 253 -0.72 -23.21 -66.26
CA ALA A 253 0.62 -23.65 -66.62
C ALA A 253 0.63 -25.12 -67.11
N ALA A 254 -0.11 -26.01 -66.43
CA ALA A 254 -0.27 -27.40 -66.84
C ALA A 254 -0.98 -27.52 -68.21
N LYS A 255 -2.07 -26.77 -68.44
CA LYS A 255 -2.73 -26.70 -69.76
C LYS A 255 -1.79 -26.17 -70.84
N LYS A 256 -1.00 -25.13 -70.55
CA LYS A 256 0.02 -24.60 -71.48
C LYS A 256 1.12 -25.62 -71.77
N ALA A 257 1.56 -26.40 -70.78
CA ALA A 257 2.56 -27.45 -70.94
C ALA A 257 2.02 -28.68 -71.71
N VAL A 258 0.74 -29.04 -71.54
CA VAL A 258 0.08 -30.08 -72.35
C VAL A 258 -0.07 -29.62 -73.80
N ALA A 259 -0.55 -28.38 -74.03
CA ALA A 259 -0.64 -27.81 -75.37
C ALA A 259 0.73 -27.72 -76.06
N ALA A 260 1.79 -27.34 -75.34
CA ALA A 260 3.16 -27.33 -75.86
C ALA A 260 3.68 -28.74 -76.19
N LYS A 261 3.37 -29.76 -75.38
CA LYS A 261 3.69 -31.17 -75.69
C LYS A 261 2.89 -31.70 -76.87
N GLU A 262 1.64 -31.29 -77.04
CA GLU A 262 0.83 -31.70 -78.20
C GLU A 262 1.28 -31.01 -79.49
N ALA A 263 1.66 -29.73 -79.43
CA ALA A 263 2.29 -29.01 -80.53
C ALA A 263 3.62 -29.64 -80.94
N ALA A 264 4.52 -29.92 -79.99
CA ALA A 264 5.78 -30.61 -80.26
C ALA A 264 5.56 -32.03 -80.83
N LYS A 265 4.49 -32.73 -80.40
CA LYS A 265 4.11 -34.04 -80.97
C LYS A 265 3.54 -33.92 -82.40
N LYS A 266 3.02 -32.76 -82.80
CA LYS A 266 2.60 -32.48 -84.19
C LYS A 266 3.80 -32.05 -85.05
N GLU A 267 4.71 -31.22 -84.55
CA GLU A 267 5.97 -30.90 -85.26
C GLU A 267 6.84 -32.14 -85.51
N ALA A 268 6.86 -33.10 -84.57
CA ALA A 268 7.54 -34.37 -84.74
C ALA A 268 6.88 -35.34 -85.76
N ALA A 269 5.73 -34.97 -86.34
CA ALA A 269 4.94 -35.82 -87.24
C ALA A 269 4.81 -35.28 -88.69
N GLY A 270 5.21 -34.04 -88.97
CA GLY A 270 5.28 -33.51 -90.34
C GLY A 270 5.30 -31.99 -90.46
N LYS A 271 5.90 -31.49 -91.55
CA LYS A 271 5.77 -30.10 -92.04
C LYS A 271 4.84 -30.07 -93.25
N GLU A 272 3.90 -29.14 -93.27
CA GLU A 272 3.79 -28.04 -94.26
C GLU A 272 2.57 -27.13 -93.99
N ALA A 273 2.72 -25.82 -94.25
CA ALA A 273 1.68 -24.78 -94.45
C ALA A 273 0.60 -24.50 -93.34
N GLU A 274 0.01 -23.30 -93.18
CA GLU A 274 0.37 -21.90 -93.51
C GLU A 274 -0.55 -20.90 -92.73
N GLU A 275 -0.11 -19.64 -92.57
CA GLU A 275 -0.79 -18.38 -92.14
C GLU A 275 -2.10 -18.26 -91.30
N LYS A 276 -2.03 -17.38 -90.28
CA LYS A 276 -3.06 -16.35 -89.83
C LYS A 276 -4.40 -16.84 -89.21
N LYS A 277 -5.19 -16.04 -88.46
CA LYS A 277 -5.12 -14.61 -88.03
C LYS A 277 -5.72 -14.38 -86.61
N GLU A 278 -5.83 -13.10 -86.20
CA GLU A 278 -6.21 -12.56 -84.87
C GLU A 278 -7.69 -12.71 -84.45
N GLY A 279 -7.96 -12.45 -83.15
CA GLY A 279 -9.27 -12.04 -82.59
C GLY A 279 -10.04 -13.10 -81.80
N ASP A 280 -10.87 -12.78 -80.80
CA ASP A 280 -11.05 -11.52 -80.05
C ASP A 280 -11.81 -11.78 -78.71
N ALA A 281 -11.86 -10.77 -77.82
CA ALA A 281 -12.83 -10.52 -76.74
C ALA A 281 -12.94 -11.46 -75.52
N ALA A 282 -13.24 -10.83 -74.37
CA ALA A 282 -13.78 -11.43 -73.14
C ALA A 282 -15.28 -11.04 -72.99
N PRO A 283 -16.02 -11.57 -72.00
CA PRO A 283 -15.98 -11.01 -70.63
C PRO A 283 -15.78 -12.11 -69.55
N MET A 284 -15.35 -11.85 -68.31
CA MET A 284 -15.44 -10.68 -67.42
C MET A 284 -16.80 -10.48 -66.71
N GLU A 285 -17.17 -11.48 -65.91
CA GLU A 285 -18.13 -11.39 -64.79
C GLU A 285 -17.33 -11.24 -63.48
N GLN A 286 -16.94 -10.02 -63.10
CA GLN A 286 -16.16 -9.76 -61.88
C GLN A 286 -16.19 -8.28 -61.44
N ASP A 287 -17.34 -7.75 -61.01
CA ASP A 287 -17.46 -6.34 -60.59
C ASP A 287 -18.67 -6.05 -59.65
N LYS A 288 -18.96 -6.92 -58.67
CA LYS A 288 -20.14 -6.76 -57.78
C LYS A 288 -19.87 -6.87 -56.28
N ASP A 289 -19.20 -7.93 -55.83
CA ASP A 289 -19.05 -8.21 -54.38
C ASP A 289 -17.99 -7.34 -53.69
N GLU A 290 -16.92 -6.94 -54.38
CA GLU A 290 -15.81 -6.12 -53.84
C GLU A 290 -16.25 -4.70 -53.40
N LYS A 291 -17.50 -4.32 -53.68
CA LYS A 291 -18.09 -3.03 -53.34
C LYS A 291 -18.89 -3.01 -52.03
N GLU A 292 -19.27 -4.18 -51.48
CA GLU A 292 -19.94 -4.25 -50.17
C GLU A 292 -18.96 -4.43 -49.02
N GLU A 293 -17.99 -5.36 -49.10
CA GLU A 293 -17.03 -5.60 -47.99
C GLU A 293 -16.27 -4.32 -47.58
N LYS A 294 -15.95 -3.44 -48.55
CA LYS A 294 -15.21 -2.19 -48.31
C LYS A 294 -15.96 -1.13 -47.48
N LYS A 295 -17.25 -1.34 -47.21
CA LYS A 295 -18.13 -0.40 -46.50
C LYS A 295 -18.24 -0.67 -44.99
N ASP A 296 -17.84 -1.86 -44.53
CA ASP A 296 -17.80 -2.16 -43.09
C ASP A 296 -16.42 -1.93 -42.46
N GLU A 297 -15.30 -2.21 -43.14
CA GLU A 297 -13.95 -1.88 -42.61
C GLU A 297 -13.80 -0.37 -42.31
N GLU A 298 -14.16 0.51 -43.27
CA GLU A 298 -14.12 1.98 -43.11
C GLU A 298 -15.10 2.51 -42.03
N LYS A 299 -16.00 1.66 -41.54
CA LYS A 299 -17.02 1.97 -40.54
C LYS A 299 -16.70 1.43 -39.14
N GLU A 300 -15.82 0.43 -39.03
CA GLU A 300 -15.25 0.00 -37.73
C GLU A 300 -14.00 0.79 -37.35
N GLU A 301 -13.04 1.05 -38.26
CA GLU A 301 -11.85 1.88 -37.92
C GLU A 301 -12.26 3.28 -37.43
N LYS A 302 -13.27 3.88 -38.07
CA LYS A 302 -13.83 5.18 -37.69
C LYS A 302 -14.64 5.17 -36.38
N LYS A 303 -14.61 4.07 -35.62
CA LYS A 303 -15.26 3.91 -34.31
C LYS A 303 -14.26 3.65 -33.17
N GLU A 304 -12.96 3.62 -33.45
CA GLU A 304 -11.92 3.53 -32.41
C GLU A 304 -11.32 4.89 -32.00
N GLU A 305 -11.56 5.97 -32.77
CA GLU A 305 -10.87 7.26 -32.60
C GLU A 305 -11.62 8.33 -31.78
N GLU A 306 -12.86 8.06 -31.31
CA GLU A 306 -13.70 9.05 -30.61
C GLU A 306 -14.39 8.48 -29.33
N GLU A 307 -13.59 7.96 -28.41
CA GLU A 307 -13.93 7.88 -26.98
C GLU A 307 -12.69 8.33 -26.18
N GLU A 308 -12.33 9.61 -26.32
CA GLU A 308 -11.26 10.27 -25.56
C GLU A 308 -11.72 10.36 -24.09
N GLU A 309 -11.41 9.32 -23.31
CA GLU A 309 -11.76 9.25 -21.90
C GLU A 309 -11.04 10.39 -21.15
N GLU A 310 -11.79 11.42 -20.72
CA GLU A 310 -11.28 12.55 -19.95
C GLU A 310 -10.51 12.08 -18.70
N THR A 311 -9.18 11.98 -18.81
CA THR A 311 -8.32 11.61 -17.69
C THR A 311 -8.16 12.83 -16.80
N VAL A 312 -8.81 12.83 -15.63
CA VAL A 312 -8.56 13.81 -14.58
C VAL A 312 -7.06 13.82 -14.26
N ASP A 313 -6.44 15.00 -14.28
CA ASP A 313 -5.06 15.19 -13.88
C ASP A 313 -4.96 15.18 -12.35
N PHE A 314 -4.37 14.11 -11.80
CA PHE A 314 -4.13 13.97 -10.36
C PHE A 314 -2.82 14.63 -9.88
N GLU A 315 -1.91 15.01 -10.79
CA GLU A 315 -0.60 15.58 -10.42
C GLU A 315 -0.71 17.08 -10.11
N ASN A 316 -1.65 17.78 -10.76
CA ASN A 316 -1.91 19.22 -10.54
C ASN A 316 -3.21 19.53 -9.76
N LEU A 317 -3.85 18.51 -9.15
CA LEU A 317 -5.11 18.68 -8.42
C LEU A 317 -4.87 19.22 -6.99
N ASP A 318 -5.47 20.36 -6.66
CA ASP A 318 -5.54 20.85 -5.27
C ASP A 318 -6.55 20.03 -4.46
N VAL A 319 -6.03 19.06 -3.70
CA VAL A 319 -6.78 18.17 -2.80
C VAL A 319 -7.63 18.93 -1.76
N PHE A 320 -7.25 20.16 -1.38
CA PHE A 320 -8.01 20.98 -0.43
C PHE A 320 -9.06 21.88 -1.09
N GLY A 321 -9.00 22.06 -2.41
CA GLY A 321 -9.96 22.81 -3.23
C GLY A 321 -11.05 21.95 -3.89
N VAL A 322 -11.13 20.66 -3.58
CA VAL A 322 -12.13 19.73 -4.14
C VAL A 322 -13.48 19.87 -3.43
N ASP A 323 -14.50 20.37 -4.13
CA ASP A 323 -15.89 20.47 -3.63
C ASP A 323 -16.56 19.08 -3.44
N ASP A 324 -16.35 18.13 -4.37
CA ASP A 324 -16.90 16.77 -4.30
C ASP A 324 -15.81 15.69 -4.48
N ILE A 325 -15.35 15.15 -3.34
CA ILE A 325 -14.36 14.06 -3.30
C ILE A 325 -14.87 12.74 -3.91
N MET A 326 -16.17 12.58 -4.14
CA MET A 326 -16.76 11.40 -4.78
C MET A 326 -16.77 11.49 -6.32
N ASN A 327 -16.55 12.68 -6.90
CA ASN A 327 -16.48 12.88 -8.34
C ASN A 327 -15.64 14.13 -8.72
N ILE A 328 -14.33 13.94 -8.86
CA ILE A 328 -13.38 14.98 -9.33
C ILE A 328 -13.30 15.10 -10.86
N GLY A 329 -14.27 14.51 -11.58
CA GLY A 329 -14.33 14.47 -13.05
C GLY A 329 -14.43 13.04 -13.58
N ALA A 330 -15.03 12.87 -14.77
CA ALA A 330 -15.20 11.58 -15.45
C ALA A 330 -15.78 10.44 -14.57
N SER A 331 -16.64 10.76 -13.58
CA SER A 331 -17.17 9.83 -12.57
C SER A 331 -16.09 9.14 -11.71
N THR A 332 -14.95 9.80 -11.52
CA THR A 332 -13.80 9.30 -10.77
C THR A 332 -13.79 9.89 -9.35
N PRO A 333 -13.83 9.08 -8.27
CA PRO A 333 -13.64 9.59 -6.92
C PRO A 333 -12.17 9.89 -6.65
N LEU A 334 -11.90 10.87 -5.77
CA LEU A 334 -10.55 11.23 -5.33
C LEU A 334 -9.80 10.02 -4.73
N PHE A 335 -10.54 9.20 -3.97
CA PHE A 335 -10.04 7.96 -3.33
C PHE A 335 -10.02 6.73 -4.26
N LYS A 336 -10.06 6.88 -5.60
CA LYS A 336 -10.12 5.76 -6.56
C LYS A 336 -9.09 4.65 -6.30
N ASP A 337 -7.88 5.01 -5.91
CA ASP A 337 -6.72 4.11 -5.79
C ASP A 337 -6.51 3.61 -4.35
N PHE A 338 -7.35 3.99 -3.39
CA PHE A 338 -7.24 3.55 -1.99
C PHE A 338 -7.23 2.02 -1.89
N GLN A 339 -6.29 1.50 -1.11
CA GLN A 339 -6.23 0.12 -0.66
C GLN A 339 -6.80 -0.01 0.75
N PHE A 340 -6.79 -1.22 1.31
CA PHE A 340 -7.30 -1.49 2.66
C PHE A 340 -6.56 -0.68 3.73
N GLU A 341 -5.24 -0.52 3.53
CA GLU A 341 -4.33 0.24 4.37
C GLU A 341 -4.70 1.73 4.40
N ASP A 342 -5.03 2.32 3.24
CA ASP A 342 -5.43 3.73 3.14
C ASP A 342 -6.75 3.99 3.86
N TRP A 343 -7.77 3.13 3.66
CA TRP A 343 -9.03 3.20 4.39
C TRP A 343 -8.83 3.06 5.92
N THR A 344 -7.93 2.18 6.34
CA THR A 344 -7.60 1.94 7.75
C THR A 344 -6.92 3.16 8.38
N MET A 345 -5.87 3.69 7.73
CA MET A 345 -5.14 4.87 8.18
C MET A 345 -6.01 6.13 8.23
N MET A 346 -6.92 6.27 7.27
CA MET A 346 -7.82 7.41 7.15
C MET A 346 -8.94 7.35 8.22
N SER A 347 -9.51 6.17 8.48
CA SER A 347 -10.48 5.96 9.56
C SER A 347 -9.85 6.17 10.93
N LEU A 348 -8.69 5.56 11.21
CA LEU A 348 -7.97 5.74 12.48
C LEU A 348 -7.59 7.21 12.73
N ARG A 349 -7.24 7.97 11.68
CA ARG A 349 -6.97 9.40 11.78
C ARG A 349 -8.23 10.19 12.15
N PHE A 350 -9.39 9.83 11.61
CA PHE A 350 -10.67 10.44 11.98
C PHE A 350 -11.06 10.08 13.42
N GLU A 351 -10.94 8.80 13.80
CA GLU A 351 -11.24 8.29 15.14
C GLU A 351 -10.41 9.00 16.22
N LEU A 352 -9.09 9.10 16.03
CA LEU A 352 -8.20 9.82 16.95
C LEU A 352 -8.48 11.34 17.00
N HIS A 353 -8.90 11.94 15.88
CA HIS A 353 -9.29 13.35 15.83
C HIS A 353 -10.61 13.60 16.57
N LEU A 354 -11.63 12.77 16.31
CA LEU A 354 -12.92 12.82 16.99
C LEU A 354 -12.74 12.56 18.50
N LEU A 355 -11.89 11.61 18.90
CA LEU A 355 -11.56 11.35 20.31
C LEU A 355 -10.96 12.57 21.01
N ALA A 356 -10.03 13.28 20.37
CA ALA A 356 -9.42 14.48 20.94
C ALA A 356 -10.44 15.62 21.15
N HIS A 357 -11.41 15.75 20.25
CA HIS A 357 -12.52 16.71 20.41
C HIS A 357 -13.56 16.25 21.43
N ALA A 358 -13.94 14.98 21.42
CA ALA A 358 -14.93 14.40 22.32
C ALA A 358 -14.44 14.40 23.77
N PHE A 359 -13.19 14.01 24.04
CA PHE A 359 -12.59 14.10 25.37
C PHE A 359 -12.68 15.51 25.94
N ARG A 360 -12.33 16.54 25.14
CA ARG A 360 -12.39 17.94 25.58
C ARG A 360 -13.83 18.46 25.76
N HIS A 361 -14.80 17.89 25.05
CA HIS A 361 -16.21 18.20 25.21
C HIS A 361 -16.82 17.52 26.46
N ASP A 362 -16.47 16.26 26.70
CA ASP A 362 -17.12 15.38 27.67
C ASP A 362 -16.50 15.45 29.08
N VAL A 363 -15.25 15.95 29.20
CA VAL A 363 -14.55 16.13 30.50
C VAL A 363 -14.96 17.41 31.23
N GLU A 364 -15.46 18.42 30.52
CA GLU A 364 -15.92 19.75 30.99
C GLU A 364 -14.93 20.58 31.88
N ASP A 365 -13.74 20.07 32.21
CA ASP A 365 -12.69 20.76 32.95
C ASP A 365 -11.76 21.59 32.03
N PRO A 366 -11.75 22.95 32.11
CA PRO A 366 -10.89 23.79 31.28
C PRO A 366 -9.39 23.57 31.47
N GLU A 367 -8.96 22.99 32.59
CA GLU A 367 -7.55 22.68 32.87
C GLU A 367 -7.10 21.38 32.18
N ARG A 368 -8.04 20.46 31.85
CA ARG A 368 -7.76 19.20 31.15
C ARG A 368 -7.76 19.40 29.64
N THR A 369 -6.72 20.07 29.14
CA THR A 369 -6.61 20.50 27.73
C THR A 369 -6.51 19.38 26.69
N GLY A 370 -6.21 18.14 27.09
CA GLY A 370 -6.10 16.98 26.21
C GLY A 370 -5.73 15.68 26.94
N ILE A 371 -5.48 14.61 26.16
CA ILE A 371 -5.16 13.26 26.64
C ILE A 371 -3.65 13.06 26.79
N HIS A 372 -3.18 12.55 27.94
CA HIS A 372 -1.81 12.04 28.08
C HIS A 372 -1.62 10.74 27.29
N LEU A 373 -0.52 10.61 26.55
CA LEU A 373 -0.33 9.53 25.57
C LEU A 373 -0.47 8.11 26.17
N ASP A 374 0.02 7.89 27.39
CA ASP A 374 -0.08 6.59 28.08
C ASP A 374 -1.54 6.12 28.28
N HIS A 375 -2.48 7.08 28.39
CA HIS A 375 -3.91 6.81 28.59
C HIS A 375 -4.69 6.78 27.27
N LEU A 376 -4.07 7.08 26.12
CA LEU A 376 -4.74 7.12 24.82
C LEU A 376 -5.43 5.79 24.49
N ALA A 377 -4.78 4.66 24.78
CA ALA A 377 -5.36 3.34 24.57
C ALA A 377 -6.61 3.08 25.42
N PHE A 378 -6.65 3.58 26.66
CA PHE A 378 -7.84 3.47 27.51
C PHE A 378 -9.02 4.28 26.95
N TYR A 379 -8.79 5.55 26.60
CA TYR A 379 -9.87 6.39 26.08
C TYR A 379 -10.34 5.90 24.71
N TYR A 380 -9.44 5.44 23.84
CA TYR A 380 -9.83 4.87 22.55
C TYR A 380 -10.82 3.70 22.71
N ASN A 381 -10.48 2.69 23.54
CA ASN A 381 -11.36 1.54 23.84
C ASN A 381 -12.63 1.91 24.66
N LYS A 382 -12.78 3.17 25.07
CA LYS A 382 -13.99 3.66 25.77
C LYS A 382 -14.93 4.44 24.85
N TYR A 383 -14.45 4.86 23.68
CA TYR A 383 -15.21 5.61 22.67
C TYR A 383 -15.50 4.77 21.41
N PHE A 384 -14.64 3.80 21.06
CA PHE A 384 -14.77 2.92 19.89
C PHE A 384 -14.67 1.44 20.28
#